data_AF-E9I4B6-F1
#
_entry.id   AF-E9I4B6-F1
#
_cell.length_a   1.000
_cell.length_b   1.000
_cell.length_c   1.000
_cell.angle_alpha   90.00
_cell.angle_beta   90.00
_cell.angle_gamma   90.00
#
_symmetry.space_group_name_H-M   'P 1'
#
loop_
_entity.id
_entity.type
_entity.pdbx_description
1 polymer ?
#
loop_
_entity_poly.entity_id
_entity_poly.type
_entity_poly.pdbx_seq_one_letter_code
_entity_poly.pdbx_strand_id
1 'polypeptide(L)'
;MIEFTTSVRNWLESDPNNVIAVHCKGGKGRTGTMICVWLVEAELFLKAEDSLVYFGSRRTDTRYGHSFQGVETPSQCRYVHYYERIKENGGDLPPDKKVHLRKIRMEGISQLGKGDGSDFTVEVYDNRGTSPVFQADFRKQHCCQTIFLAREEAVECLLSKAPPIQGDVQIIIRHRSVQDI
;
A
#
# COMPACT_ATOMS: atom_id res chain seq x y z
N MET A 1 -7.59 5.29 -10.04
CA MET A 1 -8.79 5.25 -9.18
C MET A 1 -9.81 6.28 -9.64
N ILE A 2 -9.41 7.54 -9.82
CA ILE A 2 -10.24 8.61 -10.39
C ILE A 2 -10.85 8.22 -11.75
N GLU A 3 -10.03 7.75 -12.70
CA GLU A 3 -10.56 7.31 -14.00
C GLU A 3 -11.63 6.21 -13.88
N PHE A 4 -11.45 5.29 -12.94
CA PHE A 4 -12.42 4.22 -12.69
C PHE A 4 -13.74 4.81 -12.17
N THR A 5 -13.69 5.71 -11.20
CA THR A 5 -14.90 6.31 -10.64
C THR A 5 -15.63 7.19 -11.63
N THR A 6 -14.92 7.96 -12.46
CA THR A 6 -15.52 8.71 -13.58
C THR A 6 -16.20 7.77 -14.57
N SER A 7 -15.53 6.68 -14.96
CA SER A 7 -16.11 5.69 -15.89
C SER A 7 -17.36 5.01 -15.31
N VAL A 8 -17.33 4.65 -14.02
CA VAL A 8 -18.46 4.01 -13.34
C VAL A 8 -19.63 4.99 -13.21
N ARG A 9 -19.37 6.24 -12.85
CA ARG A 9 -20.39 7.29 -12.75
C ARG A 9 -21.11 7.47 -14.08
N ASN A 10 -20.35 7.69 -15.15
CA ASN A 10 -20.92 7.86 -16.50
C ASN A 10 -21.76 6.65 -16.93
N TRP A 11 -21.31 5.42 -16.62
CA TRP A 11 -22.05 4.20 -16.93
C TRP A 11 -23.36 4.09 -16.14
N LEU A 12 -23.35 4.37 -14.84
CA LEU A 12 -24.54 4.25 -14.00
C LEU A 12 -25.54 5.39 -14.23
N GLU A 13 -25.07 6.57 -14.63
CA GLU A 13 -25.94 7.71 -14.96
C GLU A 13 -26.60 7.59 -16.34
N SER A 14 -26.08 6.74 -17.24
CA SER A 14 -26.63 6.62 -18.60
C SER A 14 -27.96 5.85 -18.67
N ASP A 15 -28.23 4.94 -17.72
CA ASP A 15 -29.49 4.19 -17.64
C ASP A 15 -29.71 3.72 -16.19
N PRO A 16 -30.91 3.94 -15.59
CA PRO A 16 -31.22 3.49 -14.24
C PRO A 16 -31.15 1.96 -14.04
N ASN A 17 -31.18 1.16 -15.11
CA ASN A 17 -31.05 -0.29 -15.06
C ASN A 17 -29.58 -0.76 -15.16
N ASN A 18 -28.63 0.16 -15.39
CA ASN A 18 -27.22 -0.21 -15.48
C ASN A 18 -26.69 -0.68 -14.13
N VAL A 19 -25.84 -1.71 -14.20
CA VAL A 19 -25.15 -2.28 -13.04
C VAL A 19 -23.66 -2.39 -13.33
N ILE A 20 -22.84 -2.36 -12.27
CA ILE A 20 -21.41 -2.66 -12.37
C ILE A 20 -21.10 -4.01 -11.74
N ALA A 21 -20.22 -4.76 -12.39
CA ALA A 21 -19.63 -5.98 -11.85
C ALA A 21 -18.11 -5.82 -11.79
N VAL A 22 -17.56 -5.70 -10.58
CA VAL A 22 -16.11 -5.53 -10.34
C VAL A 22 -15.53 -6.85 -9.85
N HIS A 23 -14.50 -7.37 -10.52
CA HIS A 23 -13.91 -8.65 -10.16
C HIS A 23 -12.39 -8.64 -10.11
N CYS A 24 -11.83 -9.59 -9.38
CA CYS A 24 -10.42 -9.97 -9.39
C CYS A 24 -10.34 -11.49 -9.17
N LYS A 25 -9.14 -12.07 -9.02
CA LYS A 25 -9.01 -13.52 -8.80
C LYS A 25 -9.82 -14.04 -7.60
N GLY A 26 -9.79 -13.32 -6.47
CA GLY A 26 -10.46 -13.74 -5.22
C GLY A 26 -11.74 -12.97 -4.88
N GLY A 27 -12.02 -11.87 -5.58
CA GLY A 27 -13.14 -10.98 -5.22
C GLY A 27 -13.05 -10.39 -3.80
N LYS A 28 -11.83 -10.14 -3.30
CA LYS A 28 -11.56 -9.65 -1.93
C LYS A 28 -10.80 -8.32 -1.97
N GLY A 29 -9.47 -8.32 -1.83
CA GLY A 29 -8.63 -7.11 -1.74
C GLY A 29 -8.83 -6.11 -2.88
N ARG A 30 -8.39 -6.45 -4.10
CA ARG A 30 -8.45 -5.52 -5.27
C ARG A 30 -9.88 -5.09 -5.61
N THR A 31 -10.83 -6.04 -5.60
CA THR A 31 -12.25 -5.73 -5.82
C THR A 31 -12.77 -4.78 -4.75
N GLY A 32 -12.54 -5.10 -3.48
CA GLY A 32 -12.97 -4.30 -2.35
C GLY A 32 -12.40 -2.89 -2.39
N THR A 33 -11.11 -2.72 -2.72
CA THR A 33 -10.52 -1.40 -2.87
C THR A 33 -11.29 -0.53 -3.86
N MET A 34 -11.60 -1.05 -5.05
CA MET A 34 -12.30 -0.28 -6.08
C MET A 34 -13.79 -0.07 -5.73
N ILE A 35 -14.44 -1.05 -5.10
CA ILE A 35 -15.82 -0.90 -4.62
C ILE A 35 -15.91 0.14 -3.50
N CYS A 36 -15.03 0.10 -2.50
CA CYS A 36 -14.99 1.10 -1.42
C CYS A 36 -14.73 2.51 -1.96
N VAL A 37 -13.81 2.65 -2.92
CA VAL A 37 -13.59 3.91 -3.64
C VAL A 37 -14.87 4.40 -4.32
N TRP A 38 -15.62 3.51 -4.99
CA TRP A 38 -16.91 3.87 -5.59
C TRP A 38 -17.96 4.25 -4.55
N LEU A 39 -18.05 3.52 -3.43
CA LEU A 39 -18.99 3.81 -2.35
C LEU A 39 -18.75 5.20 -1.73
N VAL A 40 -17.49 5.61 -1.59
CA VAL A 40 -17.10 6.96 -1.17
C VAL A 40 -17.44 7.98 -2.27
N GLU A 41 -17.12 7.67 -3.52
CA GLU A 41 -17.42 8.54 -4.67
C GLU A 41 -18.91 8.84 -4.82
N ALA A 42 -19.76 7.82 -4.68
CA ALA A 42 -21.20 7.91 -4.79
C ALA A 42 -21.88 8.49 -3.54
N GLU A 43 -21.11 8.94 -2.53
CA GLU A 43 -21.60 9.54 -1.28
C GLU A 43 -22.47 8.60 -0.44
N LEU A 44 -22.39 7.29 -0.69
CA LEU A 44 -23.05 6.29 0.13
C LEU A 44 -22.37 6.15 1.50
N PHE A 45 -21.08 6.47 1.56
CA PHE A 45 -20.32 6.58 2.80
C PHE A 45 -19.44 7.83 2.73
N LEU A 46 -19.47 8.64 3.79
CA LEU A 46 -18.63 9.83 3.90
C LEU A 46 -17.20 9.49 4.31
N LYS A 47 -17.01 8.37 5.03
CA LYS A 47 -15.69 7.92 5.48
C LYS A 47 -15.24 6.65 4.79
N ALA A 48 -13.96 6.60 4.42
CA ALA A 48 -13.33 5.42 3.85
C ALA A 48 -13.43 4.20 4.79
N GLU A 49 -13.23 4.39 6.10
CA GLU A 49 -13.31 3.32 7.10
C GLU A 49 -14.69 2.65 7.11
N ASP A 50 -15.77 3.44 7.07
CA ASP A 50 -17.14 2.92 7.07
C ASP A 50 -17.41 2.08 5.80
N SER A 51 -16.88 2.53 4.65
CA SER A 51 -16.98 1.78 3.40
C SER A 51 -16.21 0.45 3.43
N LEU A 52 -15.05 0.42 4.09
CA LEU A 52 -14.20 -0.77 4.24
C LEU A 52 -14.87 -1.81 5.14
N VAL A 53 -15.41 -1.37 6.27
CA VAL A 53 -16.19 -2.20 7.21
C VAL A 53 -17.44 -2.74 6.52
N TYR A 54 -18.17 -1.88 5.80
CA TYR A 54 -19.36 -2.28 5.07
C TYR A 54 -19.06 -3.34 4.01
N PHE A 55 -18.05 -3.12 3.16
CA PHE A 55 -17.65 -4.11 2.16
C PHE A 55 -17.28 -5.45 2.80
N GLY A 56 -16.48 -5.42 3.88
CA GLY A 56 -16.10 -6.63 4.59
C GLY A 56 -17.29 -7.38 5.18
N SER A 57 -18.27 -6.68 5.77
CA SER A 57 -19.47 -7.32 6.32
C SER A 57 -20.39 -7.91 5.24
N ARG A 58 -20.50 -7.27 4.07
CA ARG A 58 -21.28 -7.80 2.93
C ARG A 58 -20.62 -8.98 2.25
N ARG A 59 -19.29 -8.99 2.20
CA ARG A 59 -18.52 -10.04 1.51
C ARG A 59 -18.32 -11.29 2.38
N THR A 60 -18.30 -11.13 3.69
CA THR A 60 -18.11 -12.21 4.66
C THR A 60 -19.46 -12.85 4.98
N ASP A 61 -19.65 -14.11 4.59
CA ASP A 61 -20.78 -14.90 5.12
C ASP A 61 -20.42 -15.38 6.53
N THR A 62 -20.94 -14.68 7.54
CA THR A 62 -20.71 -14.99 8.95
C THR A 62 -21.27 -16.35 9.39
N ARG A 63 -22.05 -17.03 8.53
CA ARG A 63 -22.55 -18.39 8.78
C ARG A 63 -21.50 -19.48 8.55
N TYR A 64 -20.45 -19.20 7.78
CA TYR A 64 -19.43 -20.18 7.38
C TYR A 64 -18.00 -19.82 7.83
N GLY A 65 -17.82 -18.72 8.57
CA GLY A 65 -16.53 -18.38 9.16
C GLY A 65 -16.53 -17.07 9.96
N HIS A 66 -15.66 -16.98 10.97
CA HIS A 66 -15.53 -15.81 11.85
C HIS A 66 -14.44 -14.81 11.41
N SER A 67 -13.68 -15.10 10.35
CA SER A 67 -12.62 -14.21 9.85
C SER A 67 -13.20 -13.12 8.94
N PHE A 68 -12.97 -11.85 9.27
CA PHE A 68 -13.32 -10.71 8.43
C PHE A 68 -12.68 -10.82 7.03
N GLN A 69 -13.49 -10.80 5.97
CA GLN A 69 -13.06 -10.93 4.56
C GLN A 69 -13.21 -9.62 3.78
N GLY A 70 -12.72 -8.51 4.35
CA GLY A 70 -12.69 -7.21 3.70
C GLY A 70 -11.46 -6.99 2.81
N VAL A 71 -11.12 -5.72 2.61
CA VAL A 71 -9.87 -5.32 1.96
C VAL A 71 -8.70 -5.79 2.82
N GLU A 72 -7.82 -6.62 2.22
CA GLU A 72 -6.92 -7.50 2.99
C GLU A 72 -5.62 -6.82 3.45
N THR A 73 -5.11 -5.84 2.69
CA THR A 73 -3.78 -5.27 2.97
C THR A 73 -3.85 -3.82 3.45
N PRO A 74 -3.01 -3.41 4.42
CA PRO A 74 -2.95 -2.02 4.88
C PRO A 74 -2.70 -1.01 3.75
N SER A 75 -1.91 -1.37 2.73
CA SER A 75 -1.71 -0.52 1.56
C SER A 75 -2.99 -0.32 0.77
N GLN A 76 -3.82 -1.35 0.57
CA GLN A 76 -5.09 -1.20 -0.12
C GLN A 76 -6.05 -0.27 0.66
N CYS A 77 -6.17 -0.44 1.98
CA CYS A 77 -6.97 0.45 2.82
C CYS A 77 -6.46 1.90 2.76
N ARG A 78 -5.14 2.11 2.81
CA ARG A 78 -4.51 3.42 2.67
C ARG A 78 -4.90 4.12 1.38
N TYR A 79 -4.98 3.41 0.27
CA TYR A 79 -5.40 4.02 -1.01
C TYR A 79 -6.88 4.39 -1.03
N VAL A 80 -7.76 3.70 -0.28
CA VAL A 80 -9.15 4.16 -0.10
C VAL A 80 -9.19 5.47 0.69
N HIS A 81 -8.39 5.61 1.75
CA HIS A 81 -8.24 6.89 2.46
C HIS A 81 -7.61 7.99 1.61
N TYR A 82 -6.67 7.66 0.72
CA TYR A 82 -6.14 8.64 -0.23
C TYR A 82 -7.24 9.13 -1.18
N TYR A 83 -8.11 8.23 -1.63
CA TYR A 83 -9.24 8.62 -2.47
C TYR A 83 -10.25 9.52 -1.73
N GLU A 84 -10.60 9.18 -0.49
CA GLU A 84 -11.40 10.04 0.40
C GLU A 84 -10.83 11.46 0.47
N ARG A 85 -9.53 11.59 0.74
CA ARG A 85 -8.84 12.90 0.77
C ARG A 85 -8.86 13.62 -0.56
N ILE A 86 -8.68 12.92 -1.69
CA ILE A 86 -8.77 13.52 -3.02
C ILE A 86 -10.17 14.11 -3.22
N LYS A 87 -11.22 13.35 -2.88
CA LYS A 87 -12.60 13.81 -2.97
C LYS A 87 -12.88 15.02 -2.09
N GLU A 88 -12.42 15.00 -0.84
CA GLU A 88 -12.54 16.15 0.09
C GLU A 88 -11.85 17.42 -0.43
N ASN A 89 -10.81 17.27 -1.26
CA ASN A 89 -10.06 18.38 -1.85
C ASN A 89 -10.51 18.72 -3.28
N GLY A 90 -11.78 18.43 -3.63
CA GLY A 90 -12.36 18.82 -4.92
C GLY A 90 -12.17 17.82 -6.06
N GLY A 91 -11.64 16.62 -5.77
CA GLY A 91 -11.47 15.55 -6.75
C GLY A 91 -10.19 15.62 -7.57
N ASP A 92 -9.39 16.67 -7.40
CA ASP A 92 -8.11 16.83 -8.09
C ASP A 92 -7.00 16.00 -7.44
N LEU A 93 -6.13 15.45 -8.28
CA LEU A 93 -4.91 14.81 -7.79
C LEU A 93 -4.03 15.84 -7.06
N PRO A 94 -3.42 15.45 -5.93
CA PRO A 94 -2.42 16.31 -5.31
C PRO A 94 -1.27 16.58 -6.28
N PRO A 95 -0.61 17.75 -6.22
CA PRO A 95 0.52 18.07 -7.08
C PRO A 95 1.65 17.04 -6.95
N ASP A 96 2.27 16.73 -8.08
CA ASP A 96 3.45 15.86 -8.12
C ASP A 96 4.58 16.42 -7.25
N LYS A 97 5.08 15.57 -6.35
CA LYS A 97 6.17 15.93 -5.44
C LYS A 97 7.29 14.92 -5.50
N LYS A 98 8.46 15.39 -5.94
CA LYS A 98 9.72 14.64 -5.87
C LYS A 98 10.25 14.66 -4.44
N VAL A 99 10.53 13.49 -3.88
CA VAL A 99 11.10 13.33 -2.54
C VAL A 99 12.35 12.46 -2.58
N HIS A 100 13.23 12.61 -1.59
CA HIS A 100 14.43 11.79 -1.46
C HIS A 100 14.29 10.88 -0.25
N LEU A 101 14.37 9.56 -0.45
CA LEU A 101 14.40 8.59 0.63
C LEU A 101 15.80 8.58 1.26
N ARG A 102 15.92 9.10 2.49
CA ARG A 102 17.21 9.27 3.17
C ARG A 102 17.53 8.20 4.19
N LYS A 103 16.51 7.71 4.89
CA LYS A 103 16.68 6.78 6.01
C LYS A 103 15.49 5.83 6.09
N ILE A 104 15.77 4.57 6.39
CA ILE A 104 14.78 3.59 6.84
C ILE A 104 15.16 3.21 8.27
N ARG A 105 14.20 3.25 9.18
CA ARG A 105 14.37 2.77 10.55
C ARG A 105 13.41 1.61 10.77
N MET A 106 13.93 0.48 11.24
CA MET A 106 13.15 -0.70 11.60
C MET A 106 13.27 -0.92 13.09
N GLU A 107 12.13 -1.01 13.78
CA GLU A 107 12.03 -1.21 15.23
C GLU A 107 11.62 -2.65 15.54
N GLY A 108 11.93 -3.13 16.75
CA GLY A 108 11.69 -4.52 17.15
C GLY A 108 12.55 -5.53 16.38
N ILE A 109 13.74 -5.12 15.92
CA ILE A 109 14.58 -5.92 15.03
C ILE A 109 15.12 -7.18 15.73
N SER A 110 15.23 -7.16 17.07
CA SER A 110 15.76 -8.26 17.89
C SER A 110 15.01 -9.58 17.70
N GLN A 111 13.73 -9.53 17.30
CA GLN A 111 12.87 -10.70 17.07
C GLN A 111 12.80 -11.13 15.60
N LEU A 112 13.48 -10.42 14.69
CA LEU A 112 13.39 -10.61 13.25
C LEU A 112 14.72 -11.06 12.65
N GLY A 113 14.69 -12.13 11.85
CA GLY A 113 15.88 -12.62 11.15
C GLY A 113 17.03 -12.92 12.13
N LYS A 114 18.20 -12.33 11.89
CA LYS A 114 19.39 -12.43 12.75
C LYS A 114 19.36 -11.53 13.98
N GLY A 115 18.36 -10.66 14.13
CA GLY A 115 18.25 -9.76 15.27
C GLY A 115 19.06 -8.45 15.14
N ASP A 116 19.87 -8.30 14.10
CA ASP A 116 20.80 -7.17 13.92
C ASP A 116 20.57 -6.36 12.63
N GLY A 117 19.62 -6.79 11.79
CA GLY A 117 19.32 -6.15 10.52
C GLY A 117 20.21 -6.58 9.34
N SER A 118 21.28 -7.35 9.57
CA SER A 118 22.31 -7.66 8.56
C SER A 118 21.85 -8.64 7.46
N ASP A 119 20.67 -9.22 7.60
CA ASP A 119 20.04 -10.13 6.67
C ASP A 119 18.94 -9.46 5.83
N PHE A 120 18.75 -8.16 5.98
CA PHE A 120 17.78 -7.40 5.21
C PHE A 120 18.37 -6.68 4.00
N THR A 121 17.53 -6.56 2.99
CA THR A 121 17.75 -5.74 1.80
C THR A 121 16.52 -4.91 1.52
N VAL A 122 16.70 -3.77 0.86
CA VAL A 122 15.62 -2.86 0.47
C VAL A 122 15.61 -2.74 -1.03
N GLU A 123 14.41 -2.81 -1.61
CA GLU A 123 14.13 -2.49 -3.00
C GLU A 123 13.07 -1.38 -3.04
N VAL A 124 13.31 -0.34 -3.83
CA VAL A 124 12.36 0.74 -4.06
C VAL A 124 11.93 0.71 -5.51
N TYR A 125 10.62 0.74 -5.73
CA TYR A 125 9.98 0.82 -7.04
C TYR A 125 9.16 2.09 -7.10
N ASP A 126 9.15 2.73 -8.25
CA ASP A 126 8.40 3.96 -8.54
C ASP A 126 7.44 3.68 -9.70
N ASN A 127 6.20 4.17 -9.62
CA ASN A 127 5.21 4.22 -10.70
C ASN A 127 4.96 2.88 -11.43
N ARG A 128 4.93 1.77 -10.67
CA ARG A 128 4.66 0.40 -11.17
C ARG A 128 5.76 -0.17 -12.08
N GLY A 129 7.00 0.31 -11.97
CA GLY A 129 8.13 -0.28 -12.68
C GLY A 129 8.35 -1.77 -12.35
N THR A 130 8.80 -2.56 -13.32
CA THR A 130 9.11 -3.99 -13.14
C THR A 130 10.48 -4.24 -12.52
N SER A 131 11.35 -3.21 -12.52
CA SER A 131 12.68 -3.23 -11.92
C SER A 131 12.78 -2.16 -10.83
N PRO A 132 13.50 -2.42 -9.73
CA PRO A 132 13.68 -1.43 -8.68
C PRO A 132 14.50 -0.24 -9.20
N VAL A 133 14.06 0.96 -8.85
CA VAL A 133 14.80 2.21 -9.11
C VAL A 133 15.95 2.41 -8.12
N PHE A 134 15.91 1.71 -7.00
CA PHE A 134 16.97 1.73 -5.99
C PHE A 134 17.01 0.42 -5.21
N GLN A 135 18.22 -0.02 -4.85
CA GLN A 135 18.45 -1.19 -4.01
C GLN A 135 19.54 -0.91 -2.98
N ALA A 136 19.33 -1.38 -1.75
CA ALA A 136 20.31 -1.32 -0.69
C ALA A 136 20.45 -2.67 0.03
N ASP A 137 21.66 -2.98 0.48
CA ASP A 137 21.98 -4.23 1.19
C ASP A 137 22.66 -3.91 2.52
N PHE A 138 22.02 -4.34 3.61
CA PHE A 138 22.38 -3.89 4.96
C PHE A 138 23.73 -4.48 5.39
N ARG A 139 24.02 -5.74 5.04
CA ARG A 139 25.29 -6.40 5.36
C ARG A 139 26.43 -5.92 4.49
N LYS A 140 26.20 -5.85 3.17
CA LYS A 140 27.23 -5.39 2.23
C LYS A 140 27.47 -3.88 2.32
N GLN A 141 26.60 -3.16 3.05
CA GLN A 141 26.56 -1.69 3.07
C GLN A 141 26.51 -1.12 1.64
N HIS A 142 25.83 -1.84 0.74
CA HIS A 142 25.68 -1.42 -0.64
C HIS A 142 24.61 -0.34 -0.69
N CYS A 143 24.98 0.86 -1.16
CA CYS A 143 24.11 2.04 -1.20
C CYS A 143 23.50 2.43 0.15
N CYS A 144 24.07 2.00 1.28
CA CYS A 144 23.61 2.39 2.61
C CYS A 144 24.68 2.19 3.69
N GLN A 145 24.52 2.90 4.81
CA GLN A 145 25.23 2.63 6.06
C GLN A 145 24.22 2.23 7.13
N THR A 146 24.47 1.12 7.83
CA THR A 146 23.57 0.58 8.85
C THR A 146 24.10 0.81 10.25
N ILE A 147 23.22 1.23 11.16
CA ILE A 147 23.52 1.51 12.57
C ILE A 147 22.55 0.68 13.42
N PHE A 148 23.09 -0.22 14.24
CA PHE A 148 22.31 -0.97 15.20
C PHE A 148 22.18 -0.20 16.52
N LEU A 149 20.96 0.09 16.92
CA LEU A 149 20.61 0.82 18.14
C LEU A 149 20.15 -0.17 19.20
N ALA A 150 21.10 -0.83 19.86
CA ALA A 150 20.84 -1.94 20.79
C ALA A 150 19.84 -1.59 21.92
N ARG A 151 19.86 -0.36 22.44
CA ARG A 151 18.94 0.08 23.51
C ARG A 151 17.51 0.30 23.04
N GLU A 152 17.33 0.58 21.75
CA GLU A 152 16.05 0.91 21.12
C GLU A 152 15.48 -0.28 20.35
N GLU A 153 16.16 -1.43 20.38
CA GLU A 153 15.85 -2.62 19.58
C GLU A 153 15.58 -2.29 18.10
N ALA A 154 16.40 -1.39 17.54
CA ALA A 154 16.18 -0.84 16.22
C ALA A 154 17.44 -0.91 15.34
N VAL A 155 17.22 -0.92 14.03
CA VAL A 155 18.27 -0.70 13.02
C VAL A 155 17.91 0.52 12.18
N GLU A 156 18.86 1.43 12.03
CA GLU A 156 18.78 2.55 11.10
C GLU A 156 19.64 2.27 9.87
N CYS A 157 19.03 2.38 8.70
CA CYS A 157 19.69 2.27 7.42
C CYS A 157 19.70 3.65 6.75
N LEU A 158 20.86 4.32 6.80
CA LEU A 158 21.11 5.59 6.14
C LEU A 158 21.40 5.31 4.66
N LEU A 159 20.48 5.72 3.79
CA LEU A 159 20.58 5.45 2.36
C LEU A 159 21.51 6.47 1.70
N SER A 160 22.39 5.97 0.83
CA SER A 160 23.28 6.79 0.02
C SER A 160 22.92 6.64 -1.46
N LYS A 161 23.02 7.75 -2.21
CA LYS A 161 22.80 7.77 -3.67
C LYS A 161 21.39 7.33 -4.11
N ALA A 162 20.39 7.36 -3.23
CA ALA A 162 19.01 7.10 -3.62
C ALA A 162 18.51 8.22 -4.57
N PRO A 163 18.00 7.89 -5.77
CA PRO A 163 17.43 8.88 -6.68
C PRO A 163 16.16 9.49 -6.08
N PRO A 164 15.75 10.70 -6.54
CA PRO A 164 14.43 11.22 -6.20
C PRO A 164 13.34 10.28 -6.71
N ILE A 165 12.32 10.06 -5.88
CA ILE A 165 11.12 9.26 -6.18
C ILE A 165 9.89 10.15 -6.19
N GLN A 166 8.85 9.74 -6.91
CA GLN A 166 7.59 10.49 -7.03
C GLN A 166 6.39 9.56 -7.25
N GLY A 167 5.17 10.06 -7.03
CA GLY A 167 3.95 9.29 -7.29
C GLY A 167 3.78 8.06 -6.39
N ASP A 168 3.33 6.95 -6.98
CA ASP A 168 3.07 5.70 -6.28
C ASP A 168 4.38 4.92 -6.06
N VAL A 169 4.86 4.92 -4.82
CA VAL A 169 6.11 4.28 -4.43
C VAL A 169 5.84 2.98 -3.66
N GLN A 170 6.51 1.90 -4.07
CA GLN A 170 6.56 0.65 -3.33
C GLN A 170 7.95 0.44 -2.75
N ILE A 171 8.03 0.27 -1.43
CA ILE A 171 9.25 -0.09 -0.72
C ILE A 171 9.09 -1.54 -0.24
N ILE A 172 10.01 -2.41 -0.66
CA ILE A 172 10.03 -3.82 -0.29
C ILE A 172 11.27 -4.06 0.57
N ILE A 173 11.05 -4.59 1.77
CA ILE A 173 12.13 -5.08 2.65
C ILE A 173 12.14 -6.60 2.53
N ARG A 174 13.27 -7.16 2.11
CA ARG A 174 13.44 -8.61 1.97
C ARG A 174 14.44 -9.13 2.99
N HIS A 175 14.12 -10.26 3.60
CA HIS A 175 15.04 -11.05 4.40
C HIS A 175 15.73 -12.10 3.50
N ARG A 176 17.06 -12.20 3.54
CA ARG A 176 17.83 -13.27 2.89
C ARG A 176 18.13 -14.36 3.90
N SER A 177 17.62 -15.56 3.65
CA SER A 177 17.91 -16.71 4.50
C SER A 177 19.39 -17.11 4.39
N VAL A 178 19.93 -17.71 5.45
CA VAL A 178 21.33 -18.17 5.48
C VAL A 178 21.62 -19.28 4.45
N GLN A 179 20.59 -19.88 3.84
CA GLN A 179 20.72 -20.94 2.83
C GLN A 179 21.01 -20.41 1.40
N ASP A 180 20.97 -19.09 1.19
CA ASP A 180 21.25 -18.44 -0.10
C ASP A 180 22.70 -17.88 -0.20
N ILE A 181 23.64 -18.45 0.57
CA ILE A 181 25.08 -18.10 0.58
C ILE A 181 25.91 -19.32 0.23
#